data_AF-A0A6S7LVH5-F1
#
_entry.id   AF-A0A6S7LVH5-F1
#
_cell.length_a   1.000
_cell.length_b   1.000
_cell.length_c   1.000
_cell.angle_alpha   90.00
_cell.angle_beta   90.00
_cell.angle_gamma   90.00
#
_symmetry.space_group_name_H-M   'P 1'
#
loop_
_entity.id
_entity.type
_entity.pdbx_description
1 polymer ?
#
loop_
_entity_poly.entity_id
_entity_poly.type
_entity_poly.pdbx_seq_one_letter_code
_entity_poly.pdbx_strand_id
1 'polypeptide(L)'
;MRFAGCYYMFPGCDRSTSGFRTKKFCKESCLHFTNECSTFVEALNEIFLQYYPEKKALTSCLEKASRNAGDSPECISYDRKESLKKEDCLYLNGSSYHGNISVTASGISCQSWTEQCPHRHTMNNTYRELNNAENYCRNPQNSGQRPWCFTTDRNKRWEYCDIPKCIPGRE
;
A
#
# COMPACT_ATOMS: atom_id res chain seq x y z
N MET A 1 5.43 -23.58 -19.89
CA MET A 1 5.93 -22.81 -18.73
C MET A 1 5.05 -21.62 -18.33
N ARG A 2 4.37 -20.90 -19.25
CA ARG A 2 3.51 -19.74 -18.91
C ARG A 2 2.30 -20.08 -18.01
N PHE A 3 1.60 -21.19 -18.26
CA PHE A 3 0.43 -21.61 -17.46
C PHE A 3 0.74 -21.89 -15.98
N ALA A 4 1.89 -22.49 -15.66
CA ALA A 4 2.28 -22.77 -14.28
C ALA A 4 2.53 -21.48 -13.48
N GLY A 5 3.12 -20.47 -14.14
CA GLY A 5 3.29 -19.14 -13.56
C GLY A 5 1.96 -18.45 -13.28
N CYS A 6 0.97 -18.60 -14.16
CA CYS A 6 -0.37 -18.05 -13.96
C CYS A 6 -1.11 -18.68 -12.80
N TYR A 7 -1.04 -20.00 -12.66
CA TYR A 7 -1.61 -20.70 -11.51
C TYR A 7 -0.92 -20.29 -10.19
N TYR A 8 0.39 -20.06 -10.22
CA TYR A 8 1.16 -19.59 -9.07
C TYR A 8 0.89 -18.11 -8.71
N MET A 9 0.63 -17.27 -9.70
CA MET A 9 0.31 -15.84 -9.50
C MET A 9 -1.12 -15.62 -9.01
N PHE A 10 -2.03 -16.57 -9.24
CA PHE A 10 -3.35 -16.54 -8.63
C PHE A 10 -3.25 -16.82 -7.11
N PRO A 11 -3.61 -15.85 -6.25
CA PRO A 11 -3.66 -16.07 -4.82
C PRO A 11 -4.80 -17.05 -4.53
N GLY A 12 -4.47 -18.14 -3.83
CA GLY A 12 -5.49 -19.05 -3.31
C GLY A 12 -6.46 -18.32 -2.37
N CYS A 13 -7.68 -18.83 -2.22
CA CYS A 13 -8.73 -18.25 -1.38
C CYS A 13 -8.24 -17.84 0.01
N ASP A 14 -8.85 -16.80 0.59
CA ASP A 14 -8.58 -16.46 1.98
C ASP A 14 -9.12 -17.57 2.90
N ARG A 15 -8.23 -18.13 3.73
CA ARG A 15 -8.51 -19.20 4.71
C ARG A 15 -8.49 -18.70 6.15
N SER A 16 -8.33 -17.39 6.37
CA SER A 16 -8.26 -16.80 7.70
C SER A 16 -9.62 -16.70 8.39
N THR A 17 -10.72 -16.89 7.66
CA THR A 17 -12.08 -16.90 8.20
C THR A 17 -12.77 -18.24 7.92
N SER A 18 -13.81 -18.58 8.68
CA SER A 18 -14.56 -19.84 8.62
C SER A 18 -15.33 -20.07 7.29
N GLY A 19 -15.17 -19.20 6.28
CA GLY A 19 -15.72 -19.36 4.94
C GLY A 19 -14.74 -18.93 3.85
N PHE A 20 -14.85 -19.55 2.67
CA PHE A 20 -14.02 -19.20 1.52
C PHE A 20 -14.36 -17.79 1.03
N ARG A 21 -13.46 -16.83 1.24
CA ARG A 21 -13.58 -15.48 0.68
C ARG A 21 -12.66 -15.31 -0.52
N THR A 22 -13.16 -14.65 -1.54
CA THR A 22 -12.34 -14.22 -2.68
C THR A 22 -11.40 -13.12 -2.21
N LYS A 23 -10.11 -13.28 -2.50
CA LYS A 23 -9.15 -12.21 -2.28
C LYS A 23 -9.36 -11.15 -3.36
N LYS A 24 -9.59 -9.90 -2.95
CA LYS A 24 -9.74 -8.77 -3.87
C LYS A 24 -8.36 -8.40 -4.42
N PHE A 25 -8.24 -8.16 -5.72
CA PHE A 25 -7.03 -7.62 -6.34
C PHE A 25 -7.14 -6.12 -6.53
N CYS A 26 -6.02 -5.40 -6.42
CA CYS A 26 -5.98 -4.00 -6.82
C CYS A 26 -6.08 -3.89 -8.35
N LYS A 27 -6.58 -2.75 -8.88
CA LYS A 27 -6.72 -2.47 -10.32
C LYS A 27 -5.43 -2.84 -11.06
N GLU A 28 -4.28 -2.35 -10.57
CA GLU A 28 -2.97 -2.53 -11.19
C GLU A 28 -2.55 -4.00 -11.22
N SER A 29 -2.78 -4.72 -10.12
CA SER A 29 -2.45 -6.15 -10.05
C SER A 29 -3.39 -7.01 -10.87
N CYS A 30 -4.67 -6.61 -10.97
CA CYS A 30 -5.61 -7.24 -11.89
C CYS A 30 -5.15 -7.03 -13.34
N LEU A 31 -4.82 -5.79 -13.73
CA LEU A 31 -4.35 -5.46 -15.08
C LEU A 31 -3.07 -6.23 -15.42
N HIS A 32 -2.11 -6.23 -14.51
CA HIS A 32 -0.86 -6.99 -14.65
C HIS A 32 -1.14 -8.47 -14.85
N PHE A 33 -1.98 -9.06 -13.99
CA PHE A 33 -2.37 -10.46 -14.08
C PHE A 33 -3.07 -10.77 -15.40
N THR A 34 -4.06 -9.95 -15.82
CA THR A 34 -4.78 -10.15 -17.08
C THR A 34 -3.87 -10.05 -18.29
N ASN A 35 -2.82 -9.23 -18.22
CA ASN A 35 -1.87 -9.09 -19.31
C ASN A 35 -0.90 -10.27 -19.38
N GLU A 36 -0.32 -10.67 -18.24
CA GLU A 36 0.64 -11.80 -18.20
C GLU A 36 -0.04 -13.15 -18.44
N CYS A 37 -1.30 -13.28 -18.03
CA CYS A 37 -2.09 -14.51 -18.08
C CYS A 37 -3.29 -14.43 -19.03
N SER A 38 -3.20 -13.59 -20.06
CA SER A 38 -4.29 -13.31 -21.01
C SER A 38 -4.95 -14.58 -21.53
N THR A 39 -4.17 -15.53 -22.04
CA THR A 39 -4.70 -16.79 -22.61
C THR A 39 -5.48 -17.64 -21.59
N PHE A 40 -5.05 -17.64 -20.33
CA PHE A 40 -5.75 -18.35 -19.26
C PHE A 40 -7.05 -17.63 -18.87
N VAL A 41 -7.00 -16.30 -18.79
CA VAL A 41 -8.15 -15.46 -18.48
C VAL A 41 -9.20 -15.52 -19.58
N GLU A 42 -8.79 -15.48 -20.85
CA GLU A 42 -9.66 -15.61 -22.02
C GLU A 42 -10.37 -16.96 -22.01
N ALA A 43 -9.63 -18.06 -21.86
CA ALA A 43 -10.23 -19.40 -21.81
C ALA A 43 -11.24 -19.56 -20.64
N LEU A 44 -10.92 -19.01 -19.47
CA LEU A 44 -11.85 -19.01 -18.34
C LEU A 44 -13.09 -18.14 -18.60
N ASN A 45 -12.92 -16.99 -19.23
CA ASN A 45 -14.04 -16.11 -19.58
C ASN A 45 -14.95 -16.77 -20.63
N GLU A 46 -14.39 -17.44 -21.63
CA GLU A 46 -15.17 -18.19 -22.63
C GLU A 46 -16.01 -19.29 -21.97
N ILE A 47 -15.38 -20.11 -21.12
CA ILE A 47 -16.10 -21.15 -20.36
C ILE A 47 -17.16 -20.50 -19.49
N PHE A 48 -16.83 -19.45 -18.73
CA PHE A 48 -17.78 -18.82 -17.83
C PHE A 48 -18.99 -18.23 -18.57
N LEU A 49 -18.79 -17.54 -19.69
CA LEU A 49 -19.87 -16.96 -20.48
C LEU A 49 -20.67 -18.03 -21.25
N GLN A 50 -20.05 -19.16 -21.58
CA GLN A 50 -20.77 -20.31 -22.15
C GLN A 50 -21.78 -20.89 -21.16
N TYR A 51 -21.43 -20.99 -19.87
CA TYR A 51 -22.32 -21.49 -18.83
C TYR A 51 -23.23 -20.42 -18.22
N TYR A 52 -22.84 -19.14 -18.28
CA TYR A 52 -23.53 -18.01 -17.66
C TYR A 52 -23.56 -16.78 -18.60
N PRO A 53 -24.33 -16.83 -19.69
CA PRO A 53 -24.31 -15.82 -20.75
C PRO A 53 -24.83 -14.43 -20.32
N GLU A 54 -25.66 -14.37 -19.27
CA GLU A 54 -26.18 -13.12 -18.72
C GLU A 54 -25.23 -12.41 -17.74
N LYS A 55 -24.12 -13.05 -17.36
CA LYS A 55 -23.14 -12.49 -16.42
C LYS A 55 -22.07 -11.68 -17.15
N LYS A 56 -21.52 -10.66 -16.48
CA LYS A 56 -20.34 -9.94 -16.96
C LYS A 56 -19.10 -10.85 -16.90
N ALA A 57 -18.15 -10.63 -17.81
CA ALA A 57 -16.84 -11.30 -17.80
C ALA A 57 -16.16 -11.18 -16.44
N LEU A 58 -15.41 -12.21 -16.04
CA LEU A 58 -14.79 -12.33 -14.70
C LEU A 58 -13.79 -11.20 -14.39
N THR A 59 -13.35 -10.44 -15.39
CA THR A 59 -12.15 -9.59 -15.31
C THR A 59 -12.40 -8.14 -15.69
N SER A 60 -13.41 -7.50 -15.08
CA SER A 60 -13.46 -6.03 -15.06
C SER A 60 -12.42 -5.48 -14.07
N CYS A 61 -11.18 -5.34 -14.52
CA CYS A 61 -10.11 -4.75 -13.71
C CYS A 61 -10.31 -3.25 -13.47
N LEU A 62 -10.96 -2.55 -14.41
CA LEU A 62 -11.22 -1.11 -14.33
C LEU A 62 -12.21 -0.72 -13.23
N GLU A 63 -13.11 -1.64 -12.86
CA GLU A 63 -14.05 -1.47 -11.74
C GLU A 63 -13.39 -1.69 -10.37
N LYS A 64 -12.13 -2.16 -10.32
CA LYS A 64 -11.43 -2.43 -9.06
C LYS A 64 -10.77 -1.17 -8.53
N ALA A 65 -10.66 -1.08 -7.21
CA ALA A 65 -9.91 -0.01 -6.57
C ALA A 65 -8.43 -0.10 -6.98
N SER A 66 -7.88 1.02 -7.42
CA SER A 66 -6.43 1.19 -7.48
C SER A 66 -5.83 0.97 -6.11
N ARG A 67 -4.58 0.50 -6.09
CA ARG A 67 -3.79 0.46 -4.87
C ARG A 67 -3.85 1.86 -4.25
N ASN A 68 -4.47 1.96 -3.08
CA ASN A 68 -4.58 3.19 -2.28
C ASN A 68 -5.50 4.29 -2.84
N ALA A 69 -6.51 3.93 -3.65
CA ALA A 69 -7.63 4.84 -3.92
C ALA A 69 -8.59 4.92 -2.71
N GLY A 70 -8.70 6.11 -2.10
CA GLY A 70 -9.66 6.38 -1.02
C GLY A 70 -9.36 5.63 0.30
N ASP A 71 -10.41 5.33 1.07
CA ASP A 71 -10.34 4.69 2.40
C ASP A 71 -10.32 3.14 2.36
N SER A 72 -10.09 2.50 1.21
CA SER A 72 -10.27 1.03 1.07
C SER A 72 -9.04 0.30 0.51
N PRO A 73 -8.11 -0.18 1.37
CA PRO A 73 -6.85 -0.78 0.94
C PRO A 73 -6.77 -2.31 1.02
N GLU A 74 -7.85 -3.05 1.27
CA GLU A 74 -7.77 -4.51 1.46
C GLU A 74 -7.57 -5.33 0.16
N CYS A 75 -7.06 -4.70 -0.91
CA CYS A 75 -6.78 -5.38 -2.16
C CYS A 75 -5.33 -5.88 -2.21
N ILE A 76 -5.14 -7.05 -2.82
CA ILE A 76 -3.83 -7.65 -3.01
C ILE A 76 -3.11 -6.93 -4.14
N SER A 77 -1.94 -6.40 -3.80
CA SER A 77 -0.96 -5.88 -4.76
C SER A 77 0.11 -6.93 -5.05
N TYR A 78 0.29 -7.31 -6.32
CA TYR A 78 1.41 -8.13 -6.77
C TYR A 78 2.61 -7.21 -7.04
N ASP A 79 3.47 -7.03 -6.05
CA ASP A 79 4.75 -6.37 -6.24
C ASP A 79 5.72 -7.41 -6.82
N ARG A 80 5.90 -7.45 -8.15
CA ARG A 80 7.16 -8.00 -8.69
C ARG A 80 8.27 -7.22 -8.00
N LYS A 81 9.32 -7.93 -7.58
CA LYS A 81 10.55 -7.42 -6.96
C LYS A 81 11.35 -6.50 -7.89
N GLU A 82 10.69 -5.61 -8.60
CA GLU A 82 11.28 -4.53 -9.33
C GLU A 82 10.97 -3.27 -8.53
N SER A 83 12.04 -2.59 -8.18
CA SER A 83 12.03 -1.30 -7.51
C SER A 83 11.24 -0.30 -8.35
N LEU A 84 9.91 -0.32 -8.26
CA LEU A 84 9.16 0.91 -8.31
C LEU A 84 9.91 1.81 -7.34
N LYS A 85 10.55 2.86 -7.84
CA LYS A 85 10.92 3.99 -7.01
C LYS A 85 9.66 4.25 -6.21
N LYS A 86 9.68 3.90 -4.91
CA LYS A 86 8.58 4.21 -4.01
C LYS A 86 8.52 5.71 -4.13
N GLU A 87 7.59 6.21 -4.94
CA GLU A 87 7.34 7.64 -4.97
C GLU A 87 7.10 8.01 -3.51
N ASP A 88 7.78 9.07 -3.06
CA ASP A 88 7.74 9.57 -1.68
C ASP A 88 6.36 10.19 -1.39
N CYS A 89 5.30 9.43 -1.61
CA CYS A 89 3.92 9.85 -1.54
C CYS A 89 3.14 8.96 -0.58
N LEU A 90 2.04 9.50 -0.04
CA LEU A 90 1.19 8.83 0.92
C LEU A 90 0.15 7.97 0.24
N TYR A 91 0.05 6.79 0.80
CA TYR A 91 -1.04 5.87 0.62
C TYR A 91 -1.88 5.83 1.90
N LEU A 92 -3.20 6.03 1.79
CA LEU A 92 -4.10 6.13 2.95
C LEU A 92 -3.63 7.20 3.96
N ASN A 93 -3.41 6.79 5.21
CA ASN A 93 -2.84 7.57 6.31
C ASN A 93 -1.30 7.45 6.40
N GLY A 94 -0.64 6.80 5.44
CA GLY A 94 0.81 6.68 5.40
C GLY A 94 1.43 5.71 6.41
N SER A 95 0.70 4.72 6.92
CA SER A 95 1.30 3.69 7.79
C SER A 95 2.36 2.84 7.10
N SER A 96 2.27 2.68 5.78
CA SER A 96 3.28 2.02 4.93
C SER A 96 4.29 2.99 4.30
N TYR A 97 4.27 4.27 4.69
CA TYR A 97 5.19 5.27 4.17
C TYR A 97 6.60 5.02 4.70
N HIS A 98 7.54 4.81 3.76
CA HIS A 98 8.96 4.58 4.05
C HIS A 98 9.87 5.55 3.27
N GLY A 99 9.33 6.69 2.84
CA GLY A 99 10.10 7.73 2.19
C GLY A 99 11.02 8.48 3.15
N ASN A 100 11.72 9.48 2.62
CA ASN A 100 12.80 10.21 3.30
C ASN A 100 12.44 11.65 3.74
N ILE A 101 11.16 12.02 3.74
CA ILE A 101 10.76 13.35 4.20
C ILE A 101 11.02 13.45 5.71
N SER A 102 11.79 14.46 6.11
CA SER A 102 12.23 14.74 7.48
C SER A 102 11.90 16.17 7.93
N VAL A 103 10.91 16.78 7.29
CA VAL A 103 10.41 18.13 7.63
C VAL A 103 8.90 18.08 7.84
N THR A 104 8.43 18.83 8.83
CA THR A 104 7.00 18.94 9.15
C THR A 104 6.28 19.84 8.15
N ALA A 105 4.94 19.87 8.20
CA ALA A 105 4.13 20.74 7.34
C ALA A 105 4.44 22.24 7.50
N SER A 106 4.94 22.66 8.68
CA SER A 106 5.38 24.04 8.90
C SER A 106 6.86 24.27 8.61
N GLY A 107 7.57 23.28 8.06
CA GLY A 107 8.98 23.37 7.68
C GLY A 107 9.97 23.14 8.83
N ILE A 108 9.53 22.61 9.97
CA ILE A 108 10.42 22.33 11.10
C ILE A 108 11.10 20.98 10.88
N SER A 109 12.41 20.91 11.08
CA SER A 109 13.16 19.66 10.97
C SER A 109 12.71 18.65 12.03
N CYS A 110 12.56 17.40 11.61
CA CYS A 110 12.23 16.29 12.49
C CYS A 110 13.42 15.91 13.39
N GLN A 111 13.11 15.60 14.64
CA GLN A 111 14.00 14.92 15.57
C GLN A 111 14.08 13.42 15.20
N SER A 112 15.27 12.82 15.34
CA SER A 112 15.46 11.39 15.13
C SER A 112 14.61 10.55 16.10
N TRP A 113 14.05 9.44 15.60
CA TRP A 113 13.30 8.49 16.43
C TRP A 113 14.17 7.77 17.47
N THR A 114 15.49 7.83 17.35
CA THR A 114 16.40 7.25 18.35
C THR A 114 16.94 8.30 19.32
N GLU A 115 16.79 9.59 19.01
CA GLU A 115 17.22 10.69 19.87
C GLU A 115 16.20 11.00 20.96
N GLN A 116 16.69 11.54 22.08
CA GLN A 116 15.86 11.87 23.25
C GLN A 116 15.78 13.38 23.50
N CYS A 117 16.34 14.19 22.60
CA CYS A 117 16.39 15.64 22.68
C CYS A 117 15.95 16.26 21.34
N PRO A 118 15.20 17.37 21.34
CA PRO A 118 14.64 18.07 22.50
C PRO A 118 13.48 17.32 23.20
N HIS A 119 12.83 16.38 22.53
CA HIS A 119 11.65 15.69 23.05
C HIS A 119 11.98 14.25 23.41
N ARG A 120 12.01 13.95 24.71
CA ARG A 120 12.17 12.57 25.20
C ARG A 120 10.95 11.72 24.84
N HIS A 121 11.16 10.50 24.33
CA HIS A 121 10.08 9.58 23.96
C HIS A 121 10.55 8.12 23.87
N THR A 122 9.61 7.17 23.96
CA THR A 122 9.89 5.73 23.89
C THR A 122 9.38 5.06 22.61
N MET A 123 9.01 5.85 21.60
CA MET A 123 8.34 5.35 20.39
C MET A 123 9.14 4.27 19.67
N ASN A 124 10.46 4.40 19.56
CA ASN A 124 11.33 3.40 18.93
C ASN A 124 11.44 2.07 19.68
N ASN A 125 11.23 2.08 21.00
CA ASN A 125 11.14 0.86 21.79
C ASN A 125 9.77 0.18 21.60
N THR A 126 8.71 0.96 21.46
CA THR A 126 7.34 0.47 21.23
C THR A 126 7.18 -0.05 19.80
N TYR A 127 7.75 0.65 18.83
CA TYR A 127 7.59 0.42 17.40
C TYR A 127 8.95 0.17 16.76
N ARG A 128 9.30 -1.10 16.58
CA ARG A 128 10.62 -1.51 16.08
C ARG A 128 10.92 -0.96 14.69
N GLU A 129 9.89 -0.71 13.88
CA GLU A 129 9.99 -0.10 12.56
C GLU A 129 10.61 1.29 12.56
N LEU A 130 10.60 1.99 13.70
CA LEU A 130 11.17 3.34 13.84
C LEU A 130 12.68 3.33 14.05
N ASN A 131 13.29 2.20 14.45
CA ASN A 131 14.73 2.13 14.72
C ASN A 131 15.59 2.40 13.48
N ASN A 132 15.06 2.10 12.29
CA ASN A 132 15.74 2.32 11.01
C ASN A 132 15.10 3.47 10.22
N ALA A 133 14.28 4.29 10.87
CA ALA A 133 13.56 5.39 10.20
C ALA A 133 14.29 6.74 10.32
N GLU A 134 15.48 6.79 10.92
CA GLU A 134 16.25 8.02 11.16
C GLU A 134 15.36 9.11 11.80
N ASN A 135 15.21 10.27 11.16
CA ASN A 135 14.25 11.32 11.51
C ASN A 135 13.12 11.46 10.48
N TYR A 136 12.90 10.46 9.63
CA TYR A 136 11.87 10.52 8.61
C TYR A 136 10.46 10.41 9.20
N CYS A 137 9.50 11.08 8.59
CA CYS A 137 8.10 11.05 8.99
C CYS A 137 7.55 9.64 8.92
N ARG A 138 6.86 9.18 9.97
CA ARG A 138 6.26 7.84 10.04
C ARG A 138 4.87 7.90 10.68
N ASN A 139 4.06 6.88 10.44
CA ASN A 139 2.78 6.68 11.11
C ASN A 139 2.72 5.27 11.70
N PRO A 140 3.47 5.00 12.80
CA PRO A 140 3.55 3.66 13.38
C PRO A 140 2.17 3.20 13.82
N GLN A 141 1.81 1.97 13.44
CA GLN A 141 0.50 1.33 13.70
C GLN A 141 -0.73 2.23 13.54
N ASN A 142 -0.76 3.09 12.52
CA ASN A 142 -1.88 4.02 12.30
C ASN A 142 -2.15 4.97 13.49
N SER A 143 -1.12 5.30 14.28
CA SER A 143 -1.19 6.17 15.45
C SER A 143 -1.74 7.57 15.16
N GLY A 144 -1.66 8.04 13.91
CA GLY A 144 -2.20 9.30 13.46
C GLY A 144 -2.95 9.22 12.14
N GLN A 145 -3.50 10.36 11.71
CA GLN A 145 -4.20 10.50 10.44
C GLN A 145 -3.26 10.58 9.23
N ARG A 146 -2.00 10.97 9.45
CA ARG A 146 -0.92 11.05 8.45
C ARG A 146 0.44 10.88 9.14
N PRO A 147 1.53 10.65 8.40
CA PRO A 147 2.86 10.59 9.01
C PRO A 147 3.22 11.88 9.72
N TRP A 148 3.91 11.72 10.83
CA TRP A 148 4.35 12.78 11.72
C TRP A 148 5.75 12.45 12.24
N CYS A 149 6.35 13.42 12.91
CA CYS A 149 7.61 13.25 13.62
C CYS A 149 7.63 14.13 14.87
N PHE A 150 8.52 13.82 15.81
CA PHE A 150 8.93 14.80 16.82
C PHE A 150 9.69 15.93 16.14
N THR A 151 9.58 17.16 16.64
CA THR A 151 10.25 18.30 15.99
C THR A 151 11.53 18.69 16.73
N THR A 152 12.43 19.40 16.05
CA THR A 152 13.61 20.00 16.68
C THR A 152 13.30 21.29 17.46
N ASP A 153 12.08 21.82 17.37
CA ASP A 153 11.61 22.96 18.15
C ASP A 153 11.15 22.52 19.54
N ARG A 154 11.74 23.10 20.59
CA ARG A 154 11.40 22.84 21.99
C ARG A 154 9.96 23.22 22.33
N ASN A 155 9.37 24.17 21.61
CA ASN A 155 8.00 24.64 21.85
C ASN A 155 6.94 23.81 21.10
N LYS A 156 7.36 22.94 20.18
CA LYS A 156 6.45 22.12 19.39
C LYS A 156 6.88 20.66 19.44
N ARG A 157 6.25 19.88 20.32
CA ARG A 157 6.65 18.49 20.57
C ARG A 157 6.66 17.61 19.32
N TRP A 158 5.60 17.68 18.53
CA TRP A 158 5.45 16.89 17.31
C TRP A 158 4.60 17.66 16.32
N GLU A 159 4.68 17.27 15.05
CA GLU A 159 3.81 17.79 14.01
C GLU A 159 3.69 16.78 12.87
N TYR A 160 2.57 16.84 12.16
CA TYR A 160 2.40 16.12 10.92
C TYR A 160 3.28 16.65 9.79
N CYS A 161 3.66 15.74 8.89
CA CYS A 161 4.39 16.09 7.69
C CYS A 161 3.44 16.36 6.52
N ASP A 162 3.86 17.22 5.61
CA ASP A 162 3.14 17.48 4.37
C ASP A 162 3.75 16.62 3.26
N ILE A 163 3.18 15.43 3.09
CA ILE A 163 3.65 14.44 2.12
C ILE A 163 2.54 14.29 1.08
N PRO A 164 2.84 14.46 -0.22
CA PRO A 164 1.83 14.40 -1.27
C PRO A 164 1.16 13.03 -1.27
N LYS A 165 -0.14 12.96 -1.46
CA LYS A 165 -0.80 11.67 -1.71
C LYS A 165 -0.36 11.15 -3.08
N CYS A 166 -0.17 9.84 -3.18
CA CYS A 166 0.15 9.24 -4.46
C CYS A 166 -1.00 9.48 -5.43
N ILE A 167 -0.67 9.95 -6.62
CA ILE A 167 -1.66 10.08 -7.68
C ILE A 167 -1.94 8.65 -8.16
N PRO A 168 -3.20 8.17 -8.15
CA PRO A 168 -3.52 6.92 -8.82
C PRO A 168 -3.11 7.08 -10.28
N GLY A 169 -2.20 6.22 -10.76
CA GLY A 169 -1.52 6.40 -12.03
C GLY A 169 -2.49 6.85 -13.12
N ARG A 170 -2.26 8.06 -13.66
CA ARG A 170 -2.90 8.44 -14.91
C ARG A 170 -2.23 7.61 -16.01
N GLU A 171 -3.10 6.99 -16.80
CA GLU A 171 -2.82 6.16 -17.97
C GLU A 171 -1.92 6.88 -19.00
#